data_AF-A0A9X4KMN8-F1
#
_entry.id   AF-A0A9X4KMN8-F1
#
_cell.length_a   1.000
_cell.length_b   1.000
_cell.length_c   1.000
_cell.angle_alpha   90.00
_cell.angle_beta   90.00
_cell.angle_gamma   90.00
#
_symmetry.space_group_name_H-M   'P 1'
#
loop_
_entity.id
_entity.type
_entity.pdbx_description
1 polymer ?
#
loop_
_entity_poly.entity_id
_entity_poly.type
_entity_poly.pdbx_seq_one_letter_code
_entity_poly.pdbx_strand_id
1 'polypeptide(L)'
;MLTVGREEGLMTVLWSWHHPTDDWARPGVNHIVKGILGDVRSGDIVLLHDYVSGKTQTIDALRVILPKLTEEGYRFVTVSEMLHLKNSKTNMVNR
;
A
#
# COMPACT_ATOMS: atom_id res chain seq x y z
N MET A 1 22.87 -2.95 0.49
CA MET A 1 21.77 -2.29 -0.25
C MET A 1 21.18 -1.13 0.54
N LEU A 2 20.67 -1.33 1.75
CA LEU A 2 20.12 -0.24 2.57
C LEU A 2 21.16 0.84 2.94
N THR A 3 22.41 0.45 3.19
CA THR A 3 23.49 1.38 3.52
C THR A 3 23.79 2.37 2.39
N VAL A 4 23.97 1.87 1.16
CA VAL A 4 24.25 2.72 -0.01
C VAL A 4 23.10 3.69 -0.28
N GLY A 5 21.85 3.22 -0.23
CA GLY A 5 20.70 4.11 -0.40
C GLY A 5 20.70 5.25 0.63
N ARG A 6 21.01 4.94 1.88
CA ARG A 6 21.10 5.94 2.95
C ARG A 6 22.24 6.94 2.75
N GLU A 7 23.41 6.46 2.31
CA GLU A 7 24.58 7.31 2.02
C GLU A 7 24.29 8.29 0.87
N GLU A 8 23.50 7.87 -0.12
CA GLU A 8 23.02 8.71 -1.23
C GLU A 8 21.79 9.57 -0.87
N GLY A 9 21.39 9.63 0.40
CA GLY A 9 20.23 10.41 0.86
C GLY A 9 18.87 9.88 0.40
N LEU A 10 18.80 8.63 -0.06
CA LEU A 10 17.56 7.96 -0.44
C LEU A 10 16.90 7.30 0.77
N MET A 11 15.57 7.34 0.81
CA MET A 11 14.77 6.62 1.80
C MET A 11 14.17 5.37 1.16
N THR A 12 14.62 4.20 1.61
CA THR A 12 14.03 2.93 1.19
C THR A 12 12.68 2.74 1.87
N VAL A 13 11.66 2.42 1.07
CA VAL A 13 10.29 2.15 1.52
C VAL A 13 9.92 0.75 1.07
N LEU A 14 9.41 -0.03 2.01
CA LEU A 14 8.80 -1.34 1.76
C LEU A 14 7.29 -1.24 1.91
N TRP A 15 6.60 -2.36 1.71
CA TRP A 15 5.17 -2.50 1.90
C TRP A 15 4.84 -3.21 3.20
N SER A 16 3.57 -3.15 3.60
CA SER A 16 3.02 -3.89 4.74
C SER A 16 2.93 -5.38 4.40
N TRP A 17 3.63 -6.21 5.18
CA TRP A 17 3.87 -7.63 4.86
C TRP A 17 2.61 -8.52 4.94
N HIS A 18 1.57 -8.09 5.66
CA HIS A 18 0.37 -8.89 5.94
C HIS A 18 -0.69 -8.84 4.83
N HIS A 19 -0.41 -8.23 3.68
CA HIS A 19 -1.30 -8.21 2.51
C HIS A 19 -0.83 -9.19 1.42
N PRO A 20 -1.37 -10.43 1.37
CA PRO A 20 -1.11 -11.33 0.27
C PRO A 20 -1.91 -10.89 -0.96
N THR A 21 -1.31 -10.02 -1.80
CA THR A 21 -1.91 -9.65 -3.09
C THR A 21 -1.48 -10.65 -4.16
N ASP A 22 -0.18 -10.95 -4.21
CA ASP A 22 0.48 -11.77 -5.22
C ASP A 22 -0.04 -11.52 -6.63
N ASP A 23 -0.39 -10.26 -6.94
CA ASP A 23 -1.15 -9.91 -8.13
C ASP A 23 -0.39 -10.24 -9.43
N TRP A 24 0.94 -10.21 -9.37
CA TRP A 24 1.86 -10.68 -10.40
C TRP A 24 1.71 -12.17 -10.75
N ALA A 25 1.31 -13.02 -9.79
CA ALA A 25 1.12 -14.45 -9.96
C ALA A 25 -0.29 -14.81 -10.48
N ARG A 26 -1.17 -13.80 -10.66
CA ARG A 26 -2.54 -13.95 -11.16
C ARG A 26 -3.43 -14.91 -10.32
N PRO A 27 -3.47 -14.76 -8.97
CA PRO A 27 -4.20 -15.66 -8.08
C PRO A 27 -5.73 -15.53 -8.15
N GLY A 28 -6.23 -14.55 -8.92
CA GLY A 28 -7.65 -14.23 -9.06
C GLY A 28 -8.04 -12.95 -8.33
N VAL A 29 -8.98 -12.21 -8.90
CA VAL A 29 -9.47 -10.92 -8.37
C VAL A 29 -9.92 -11.05 -6.90
N ASN A 30 -10.67 -12.10 -6.57
CA ASN A 30 -11.16 -12.31 -5.21
C ASN A 30 -10.04 -12.56 -4.18
N HIS A 31 -8.92 -13.16 -4.60
CA HIS A 31 -7.77 -13.34 -3.73
C HIS A 31 -7.16 -11.99 -3.36
N ILE A 32 -6.87 -11.16 -4.37
CA ILE A 32 -6.31 -9.81 -4.18
C ILE A 32 -7.23 -8.95 -3.29
N VAL A 33 -8.55 -8.96 -3.58
CA VAL A 33 -9.54 -8.22 -2.80
C VAL A 33 -9.55 -8.67 -1.33
N LYS A 34 -9.56 -9.98 -1.06
CA LYS A 34 -9.55 -10.51 0.32
C LYS A 34 -8.22 -10.24 1.03
N GLY A 35 -7.10 -10.35 0.33
CA GLY A 35 -5.76 -10.10 0.89
C GLY A 35 -5.57 -8.66 1.36
N ILE A 36 -6.20 -7.70 0.68
CA ILE A 36 -6.17 -6.29 1.10
C ILE A 36 -7.24 -6.02 2.15
N LEU A 37 -8.51 -6.27 1.85
CA LEU A 37 -9.62 -5.89 2.74
C LEU A 37 -9.70 -6.71 4.03
N GLY A 38 -9.02 -7.85 4.10
CA GLY A 38 -9.07 -8.73 5.27
C GLY A 38 -8.34 -8.19 6.51
N ASP A 39 -7.34 -7.33 6.34
CA ASP A 39 -6.52 -6.82 7.45
C ASP A 39 -5.87 -5.45 7.14
N VAL A 40 -6.55 -4.60 6.37
CA VAL A 40 -6.07 -3.23 6.09
C VAL A 40 -6.20 -2.34 7.32
N ARG A 41 -5.16 -1.55 7.58
CA ARG A 41 -5.06 -0.65 8.72
C ARG A 41 -4.56 0.72 8.28
N SER A 42 -4.87 1.74 9.07
CA SER A 42 -4.37 3.09 8.84
C SER A 42 -2.83 3.12 8.84
N GLY A 43 -2.24 3.57 7.74
CA GLY A 43 -0.79 3.62 7.55
C GLY A 43 -0.20 2.44 6.78
N ASP A 44 -1.02 1.48 6.33
CA ASP A 44 -0.54 0.40 5.47
C ASP A 44 -0.07 0.91 4.10
N ILE A 45 0.99 0.28 3.60
CA ILE A 45 1.50 0.47 2.24
C ILE A 45 1.25 -0.84 1.50
N VAL A 46 0.37 -0.83 0.50
CA VAL A 46 -0.01 -2.03 -0.26
C VAL A 46 0.82 -2.10 -1.55
N LEU A 47 1.41 -3.26 -1.83
CA LEU A 47 2.16 -3.52 -3.07
C LEU A 47 1.25 -4.13 -4.14
N LEU A 48 1.26 -3.52 -5.32
CA LEU A 48 0.60 -3.97 -6.54
C LEU A 48 1.51 -3.69 -7.75
N HIS A 49 1.33 -4.43 -8.83
CA HIS A 49 2.12 -4.31 -10.06
C HIS A 49 1.26 -3.79 -11.21
N ASP A 50 1.76 -2.76 -11.91
CA ASP A 50 1.13 -2.19 -13.11
C ASP A 50 1.51 -2.95 -14.39
N TYR A 51 2.62 -3.70 -14.34
CA TYR A 51 3.05 -4.61 -15.38
C TYR A 51 3.21 -6.04 -14.86
N VAL A 52 2.50 -6.97 -15.50
CA VAL A 52 2.60 -8.42 -15.26
C VAL A 52 2.56 -9.14 -16.61
N SER A 53 3.13 -10.33 -16.70
CA SER A 53 3.04 -11.13 -17.93
C SER A 53 1.59 -11.55 -18.18
N GLY A 54 1.05 -11.17 -19.35
CA GLY A 54 -0.33 -11.46 -19.75
C GLY A 54 -1.35 -10.46 -19.22
N LYS A 55 -2.58 -10.92 -18.95
CA LYS A 55 -3.67 -10.06 -18.49
C LYS A 55 -3.57 -9.82 -16.98
N THR A 56 -3.44 -8.55 -16.58
CA THR A 56 -3.53 -8.11 -15.19
C THR A 56 -4.92 -8.35 -14.61
N GLN A 57 -4.97 -8.71 -13.32
CA GLN A 57 -6.19 -8.78 -12.50
C GLN A 57 -6.29 -7.61 -11.52
N THR A 58 -5.22 -6.82 -11.41
CA THR A 58 -5.06 -5.70 -10.46
C THR A 58 -6.10 -4.62 -10.71
N ILE A 59 -6.38 -4.30 -11.99
CA ILE A 59 -7.39 -3.30 -12.35
C ILE A 59 -8.78 -3.70 -11.85
N ASP A 60 -9.17 -4.96 -12.06
CA ASP A 60 -10.48 -5.46 -11.64
C ASP A 60 -10.60 -5.56 -10.11
N ALA A 61 -9.51 -5.89 -9.41
CA ALA A 61 -9.47 -5.85 -7.95
C ALA A 61 -9.61 -4.42 -7.42
N LEU A 62 -8.90 -3.45 -8.01
CA LEU A 62 -8.95 -2.04 -7.60
C LEU A 62 -10.35 -1.43 -7.76
N ARG A 63 -11.12 -1.85 -8.77
CA ARG A 63 -12.53 -1.45 -8.94
C ARG A 63 -13.41 -1.82 -7.74
N VAL A 64 -13.03 -2.83 -6.97
CA VAL A 64 -13.75 -3.27 -5.75
C VAL A 64 -13.15 -2.67 -4.49
N ILE A 65 -11.82 -2.60 -4.41
CA ILE A 65 -11.08 -2.19 -3.21
C ILE A 65 -11.24 -0.68 -2.95
N LEU A 66 -11.03 0.16 -3.98
CA LEU A 66 -10.97 1.61 -3.80
C LEU A 66 -12.30 2.19 -3.26
N PRO A 67 -13.49 1.81 -3.78
CA PRO A 67 -14.74 2.31 -3.24
C PRO A 67 -14.97 1.89 -1.78
N LYS A 68 -14.73 0.61 -1.45
CA LYS A 68 -14.95 0.08 -0.09
C LYS A 68 -14.11 0.79 0.96
N LEU A 69 -12.81 0.94 0.69
CA LEU A 69 -11.92 1.65 1.61
C LEU A 69 -12.29 3.13 1.73
N THR A 70 -12.73 3.76 0.64
CA THR A 70 -13.22 5.15 0.69
C THR A 70 -14.46 5.27 1.57
N GLU A 71 -15.40 4.33 1.45
CA GLU A 71 -16.62 4.25 2.28
C GLU A 71 -16.31 4.03 3.77
N GLU A 72 -15.27 3.24 4.07
CA GLU A 72 -14.76 3.02 5.44
C GLU A 72 -13.97 4.23 5.98
N GLY A 73 -13.81 5.30 5.20
CA GLY A 73 -13.17 6.55 5.62
C GLY A 73 -11.65 6.58 5.44
N TYR A 74 -11.07 5.61 4.74
CA TYR A 74 -9.66 5.66 4.37
C TYR A 74 -9.38 6.75 3.34
N ARG A 75 -8.16 7.30 3.40
CA ARG A 75 -7.63 8.22 2.40
C ARG A 75 -6.41 7.59 1.74
N PHE A 76 -6.42 7.54 0.42
CA PHE A 76 -5.24 7.20 -0.36
C PHE A 76 -4.35 8.42 -0.47
N VAL A 77 -3.09 8.25 -0.09
CA VAL A 77 -2.07 9.28 -0.11
C VAL A 77 -0.80 8.71 -0.71
N THR A 78 0.06 9.58 -1.21
CA THR A 78 1.42 9.19 -1.57
C THR A 78 2.22 8.83 -0.32
N VAL A 79 3.29 8.05 -0.48
CA VAL A 79 4.20 7.73 0.61
C VAL A 79 4.81 8.99 1.22
N SER A 80 5.15 10.00 0.41
CA SER A 80 5.66 11.28 0.88
C SER A 80 4.67 11.99 1.80
N GLU A 81 3.40 12.07 1.42
CA GLU A 81 2.36 12.66 2.28
C GLU A 81 2.17 11.88 3.58
N MET A 82 2.18 10.54 3.51
CA MET A 82 2.06 9.67 4.69
C MET A 82 3.16 9.96 5.72
N LEU A 83 4.40 10.13 5.27
CA LEU A 83 5.55 10.43 6.14
C LEU A 83 5.42 11.80 6.81
N HIS A 84 4.91 12.82 6.08
CA HIS A 84 4.64 14.13 6.65
C HIS A 84 3.51 14.09 7.70
N LEU A 85 2.44 13.33 7.46
CA LEU A 85 1.33 13.17 8.41
C LEU A 85 1.77 12.51 9.72
N LYS A 86 2.67 11.53 9.64
CA LYS A 86 3.26 10.89 10.82
C LYS A 86 4.01 11.90 11.69
N ASN A 87 4.85 12.75 11.07
CA ASN A 87 5.62 13.76 11.80
C ASN A 87 4.73 14.81 12.47
N SER A 88 3.65 15.23 11.80
CA SER A 88 2.68 16.18 12.36
C SER A 88 1.94 15.60 13.57
N LYS A 89 1.53 14.32 13.53
CA LYS A 89 0.90 13.67 14.69
C LYS A 89 1.86 13.52 15.87
N THR A 90 3.11 13.10 15.63
CA THR A 90 4.12 12.98 16.70
C THR A 90 4.36 14.32 17.41
N ASN A 91 4.38 15.43 16.66
CA ASN A 91 4.58 16.77 17.21
C ASN A 91 3.38 17.33 18.00
N MET A 92 2.16 16.83 17.75
CA MET A 92 0.97 17.19 18.54
C MET A 92 0.83 16.37 19.82
N VAL A 93 1.34 15.13 19.85
CA VAL A 93 1.26 14.25 21.03
C VAL A 93 2.36 14.56 22.06
N ASN A 94 3.49 15.15 21.63
CA ASN A 94 4.60 15.57 22.49
C ASN A 94 4.49 17.04 22.97
N ARG A 95 3.29 17.63 22.98
CA ARG A 95 3.01 18.97 23.52
C ARG A 95 1.98 18.92 24.62
#